data_AF-A0A522QSR7-F1
#
_entry.id   AF-A0A522QSR7-F1
#
_cell.length_a   1.000
_cell.length_b   1.000
_cell.length_c   1.000
_cell.angle_alpha   90.00
_cell.angle_beta   90.00
_cell.angle_gamma   90.00
#
_symmetry.space_group_name_H-M   'P 1'
#
loop_
_entity.id
_entity.type
_entity.pdbx_description
1 polymer ?
#
loop_
_entity_poly.entity_id
_entity_poly.type
_entity_poly.pdbx_seq_one_letter_code
_entity_poly.pdbx_strand_id
1 'polypeptide(L)'
;MAAMLEDHNSDLRETRDERASDPQGYPSLHVASPGLVFGTMPLPVPGKAGALEVIFLRSPRRRTETLSYHAEMFEWNVLWESAHLRAELFDYWKQRDFPVSDWLLTYIDRNIHFVPDNPLNPSETFQPLYSMLPAPLLAQVGLPATGRGLWPACQDIYGDMPRGAQARFERALSLHLWPRLMRGKAYHAFSERDPIHILTHSPMFWMPHALHVCFERASWYERDAGEWTDEQRHKVEEANAHPTSIELGVAYKATRHGGPLWVGEAEAAEATDEMIELADSGGRLRSLIDAVLSNRAHDDFSPYWTHEREDFERAMYHKRARISVAFVELPEQEAIHSAFTELVESPEHDVVDRLMFNDFLTLLDEQNRSIVICMRRGLTTASEISRALGYANHSPVTKRLHKIRAAARRFFLEDRSV
;
A
#
# COMPACT_ATOMS: atom_id res chain seq x y z
N MET A 1 -4.18 29.66 6.90
CA MET A 1 -4.60 28.27 6.63
C MET A 1 -5.81 27.88 7.47
N ALA A 2 -5.77 27.95 8.80
CA ALA A 2 -6.94 27.68 9.67
C ALA A 2 -8.21 28.48 9.31
N ALA A 3 -8.09 29.79 9.06
CA ALA A 3 -9.23 30.64 8.69
C ALA A 3 -9.81 30.37 7.28
N MET A 4 -9.02 29.78 6.35
CA MET A 4 -9.52 29.37 5.02
C MET A 4 -10.14 27.97 5.05
N LEU A 5 -9.71 27.11 5.97
CA LEU A 5 -10.33 25.79 6.21
C LEU A 5 -11.71 25.93 6.87
N GLU A 6 -11.93 26.99 7.66
CA GLU A 6 -13.23 27.30 8.28
C GLU A 6 -14.28 27.76 7.26
N ASP A 7 -13.93 28.64 6.31
CA ASP A 7 -14.85 29.14 5.28
C ASP A 7 -15.18 28.08 4.22
N HIS A 8 -14.27 27.12 3.97
CA HIS A 8 -14.55 25.96 3.12
C HIS A 8 -15.42 24.90 3.83
N ASN A 9 -15.38 24.82 5.17
CA ASN A 9 -16.11 23.80 5.94
C ASN A 9 -17.60 24.12 6.16
N SER A 10 -18.02 25.38 6.07
CA SER A 10 -19.42 25.79 6.26
C SER A 10 -20.30 25.44 5.04
N ASP A 11 -19.83 25.74 3.83
CA ASP A 11 -20.49 25.40 2.55
C ASP A 11 -20.50 23.89 2.24
N LEU A 12 -19.60 23.11 2.84
CA LEU A 12 -19.48 21.66 2.64
C LEU A 12 -20.45 20.82 3.50
N ARG A 13 -21.10 21.39 4.52
CA ARG A 13 -21.97 20.63 5.43
C ARG A 13 -23.42 20.51 4.97
N GLU A 14 -23.98 21.55 4.35
CA GLU A 14 -25.36 21.52 3.81
C GLU A 14 -25.45 20.81 2.45
N THR A 15 -24.32 20.63 1.73
CA THR A 15 -24.25 20.01 0.40
C THR A 15 -23.94 18.50 0.39
N ARG A 16 -23.77 17.87 1.57
CA ARG A 16 -23.30 16.47 1.70
C ARG A 16 -24.34 15.42 1.31
N ASP A 17 -25.59 15.59 1.73
CA ASP A 17 -26.64 14.58 1.51
C ASP A 17 -27.19 14.59 0.08
N GLU A 18 -27.26 15.76 -0.58
CA GLU A 18 -27.75 15.86 -1.96
C GLU A 18 -26.73 15.35 -2.97
N ARG A 19 -25.43 15.65 -2.81
CA ARG A 19 -24.37 15.19 -3.72
C ARG A 19 -24.06 13.70 -3.62
N ALA A 20 -24.22 13.11 -2.43
CA ALA A 20 -24.08 11.67 -2.24
C ALA A 20 -25.15 10.85 -2.98
N SER A 21 -26.25 11.49 -3.38
CA SER A 21 -27.36 10.86 -4.10
C SER A 21 -27.21 10.88 -5.62
N ASP A 22 -26.23 11.63 -6.16
CA ASP A 22 -25.96 11.74 -7.60
C ASP A 22 -24.77 10.84 -8.01
N PRO A 23 -25.01 9.73 -8.76
CA PRO A 23 -23.95 8.85 -9.25
C PRO A 23 -22.99 9.53 -10.25
N GLN A 24 -23.35 10.68 -10.81
CA GLN A 24 -22.46 11.47 -11.68
C GLN A 24 -21.52 12.37 -10.88
N GLY A 25 -21.87 12.72 -9.64
CA GLY A 25 -21.09 13.59 -8.76
C GLY A 25 -20.35 12.86 -7.63
N TYR A 26 -20.79 11.63 -7.29
CA TYR A 26 -20.21 10.80 -6.23
C TYR A 26 -19.95 9.37 -6.73
N PRO A 27 -18.85 8.72 -6.31
CA PRO A 27 -17.83 9.21 -5.41
C PRO A 27 -16.82 10.13 -6.10
N SER A 28 -16.07 10.93 -5.33
CA SER A 28 -15.11 11.88 -5.90
C SER A 28 -13.85 12.03 -5.05
N LEU A 29 -12.73 12.23 -5.73
CA LEU A 29 -11.45 12.59 -5.13
C LEU A 29 -10.82 13.73 -5.92
N HIS A 30 -10.26 14.70 -5.21
CA HIS A 30 -9.53 15.81 -5.81
C HIS A 30 -8.10 15.87 -5.28
N VAL A 31 -7.19 16.35 -6.12
CA VAL A 31 -5.83 16.66 -5.70
C VAL A 31 -5.73 18.12 -5.24
N ALA A 32 -5.16 18.32 -4.06
CA ALA A 32 -4.78 19.65 -3.59
C ALA A 32 -3.62 20.18 -4.44
N SER A 33 -3.76 21.38 -5.00
CA SER A 33 -2.65 22.03 -5.71
C SER A 33 -1.56 22.42 -4.70
N PRO A 34 -0.30 21.99 -4.92
CA PRO A 34 0.82 22.57 -4.18
C PRO A 34 0.95 24.08 -4.46
N GLY A 35 0.43 24.55 -5.59
CA GLY A 35 0.40 25.96 -6.04
C GLY A 35 -0.29 26.94 -5.11
N LEU A 36 -1.23 26.47 -4.29
CA LEU A 36 -1.87 27.31 -3.27
C LEU A 36 -0.89 27.76 -2.18
N VAL A 37 0.21 27.03 -2.01
CA VAL A 37 1.22 27.26 -0.97
C VAL A 37 2.59 27.58 -1.55
N PHE A 38 2.93 27.07 -2.74
CA PHE A 38 4.24 27.15 -3.37
C PHE A 38 4.12 27.59 -4.83
N GLY A 39 4.74 28.72 -5.20
CA GLY A 39 4.75 29.17 -6.61
C GLY A 39 5.72 28.39 -7.49
N THR A 40 6.74 27.79 -6.90
CA THR A 40 7.77 26.97 -7.57
C THR A 40 8.16 25.82 -6.64
N MET A 41 8.54 24.68 -7.20
CA MET A 41 9.04 23.53 -6.43
C MET A 41 10.26 22.89 -7.10
N PRO A 42 11.24 22.40 -6.31
CA PRO A 42 12.29 21.53 -6.80
C PRO A 42 11.68 20.19 -7.20
N LEU A 43 12.05 19.69 -8.36
CA LEU A 43 11.61 18.40 -8.87
C LEU A 43 12.82 17.57 -9.28
N PRO A 44 12.83 16.25 -9.01
CA PRO A 44 13.85 15.40 -9.58
C PRO A 44 13.69 15.37 -11.10
N VAL A 45 14.81 15.40 -11.84
CA VAL A 45 14.79 15.11 -13.27
C VAL A 45 14.25 13.69 -13.51
N PRO A 46 13.63 13.42 -14.67
CA PRO A 46 13.08 12.09 -14.97
C PRO A 46 14.09 10.97 -14.72
N GLY A 47 13.67 9.92 -14.02
CA GLY A 47 14.50 8.76 -13.67
C GLY A 47 15.40 8.93 -12.43
N LYS A 48 15.46 10.13 -11.83
CA LYS A 48 16.16 10.34 -10.54
C LYS A 48 15.24 10.34 -9.32
N ALA A 49 13.92 10.31 -9.51
CA ALA A 49 13.01 10.13 -8.39
C ALA A 49 13.21 8.73 -7.79
N GLY A 50 13.58 8.65 -6.51
CA GLY A 50 13.52 7.39 -5.76
C GLY A 50 12.11 6.80 -5.77
N ALA A 51 12.01 5.48 -5.59
CA ALA A 51 10.73 4.79 -5.51
C ALA A 51 9.85 5.39 -4.40
N LEU A 52 8.55 5.49 -4.65
CA LEU A 52 7.61 5.96 -3.63
C LEU A 52 7.47 4.89 -2.54
N GLU A 53 7.73 5.30 -1.31
CA GLU A 53 7.48 4.49 -0.14
C GLU A 53 6.23 4.98 0.60
N VAL A 54 5.41 4.06 1.09
CA VAL A 54 4.20 4.39 1.84
C VAL A 54 4.38 3.94 3.28
N ILE A 55 4.37 4.90 4.21
CA ILE A 55 4.57 4.63 5.63
C ILE A 55 3.31 4.99 6.40
N PHE A 56 2.78 4.00 7.13
CA PHE A 56 1.66 4.18 8.04
C PHE A 56 2.17 4.60 9.39
N LEU A 57 1.75 5.78 9.85
CA LEU A 57 2.19 6.32 11.12
C LEU A 57 1.03 6.46 12.09
N ARG A 58 1.25 5.92 13.29
CA ARG A 58 0.24 5.93 14.35
C ARG A 58 0.02 7.33 14.89
N SER A 59 -1.22 7.80 14.83
CA SER A 59 -1.60 9.09 15.41
C SER A 59 -1.26 9.15 16.91
N PRO A 60 -0.71 10.29 17.39
CA PRO A 60 -0.49 10.53 18.81
C PRO A 60 -1.79 10.39 19.62
N ARG A 61 -1.67 9.97 20.89
CA ARG A 61 -2.85 9.76 21.77
C ARG A 61 -3.47 11.06 22.26
N ARG A 62 -2.72 12.16 22.30
CA ARG A 62 -3.18 13.46 22.80
C ARG A 62 -3.66 14.32 21.64
N ARG A 63 -4.90 14.80 21.72
CA ARG A 63 -5.57 15.56 20.65
C ARG A 63 -4.76 16.76 20.12
N THR A 64 -4.09 17.51 21.00
CA THR A 64 -3.26 18.66 20.60
C THR A 64 -2.03 18.25 19.82
N GLU A 65 -1.42 17.10 20.16
CA GLU A 65 -0.29 16.53 19.42
C GLU A 65 -0.78 15.93 18.10
N THR A 66 -1.99 15.33 18.07
CA THR A 66 -2.60 14.77 16.85
C THR A 66 -2.79 15.82 15.74
N LEU A 67 -3.30 17.01 16.08
CA LEU A 67 -3.55 18.06 15.08
C LEU A 67 -2.26 18.54 14.42
N SER A 68 -1.24 18.88 15.21
CA SER A 68 0.07 19.27 14.66
C SER A 68 0.70 18.14 13.84
N TYR A 69 0.59 16.90 14.32
CA TYR A 69 1.12 15.72 13.65
C TYR A 69 0.49 15.50 12.26
N HIS A 70 -0.84 15.57 12.15
CA HIS A 70 -1.53 15.40 10.87
C HIS A 70 -1.28 16.60 9.94
N ALA A 71 -1.13 17.82 10.48
CA ALA A 71 -0.75 18.98 9.69
C ALA A 71 0.65 18.83 9.08
N GLU A 72 1.64 18.39 9.87
CA GLU A 72 3.00 18.07 9.38
C GLU A 72 2.96 17.01 8.27
N MET A 73 2.19 15.92 8.46
CA MET A 73 2.03 14.89 7.42
C MET A 73 1.38 15.45 6.15
N PHE A 74 0.34 16.27 6.28
CA PHE A 74 -0.34 16.88 5.15
C PHE A 74 0.60 17.82 4.38
N GLU A 75 1.34 18.69 5.06
CA GLU A 75 2.31 19.60 4.44
C GLU A 75 3.45 18.84 3.75
N TRP A 76 3.93 17.75 4.34
CA TRP A 76 4.88 16.87 3.67
C TRP A 76 4.29 16.25 2.40
N ASN A 77 3.09 15.67 2.52
CA ASN A 77 2.46 14.96 1.42
C ASN A 77 2.02 15.90 0.29
N VAL A 78 1.67 17.16 0.56
CA VAL A 78 1.25 18.10 -0.51
C VAL A 78 2.43 18.43 -1.43
N LEU A 79 3.67 18.30 -0.94
CA LEU A 79 4.90 18.43 -1.72
C LEU A 79 5.24 17.15 -2.50
N TRP A 80 4.22 16.39 -2.89
CA TRP A 80 4.38 15.07 -3.52
C TRP A 80 5.20 15.12 -4.80
N GLU A 81 5.17 16.23 -5.55
CA GLU A 81 5.96 16.40 -6.77
C GLU A 81 7.48 16.47 -6.53
N SER A 82 7.90 16.92 -5.34
CA SER A 82 9.33 17.06 -5.00
C SER A 82 10.00 15.74 -4.65
N ALA A 83 9.24 14.67 -4.43
CA ALA A 83 9.78 13.35 -4.08
C ALA A 83 10.80 13.43 -2.91
N HIS A 84 12.00 12.87 -3.07
CA HIS A 84 13.06 12.92 -2.06
C HIS A 84 13.65 14.34 -1.84
N LEU A 85 13.31 15.32 -2.68
CA LEU A 85 13.80 16.71 -2.58
C LEU A 85 12.95 17.59 -1.66
N ARG A 86 11.94 17.03 -0.97
CA ARG A 86 11.13 17.78 0.01
C ARG A 86 11.99 18.45 1.08
N ALA A 87 13.13 17.84 1.40
CA ALA A 87 14.19 18.40 2.25
C ALA A 87 14.63 19.82 1.85
N GLU A 88 14.74 20.11 0.55
CA GLU A 88 15.21 21.42 0.08
C GLU A 88 14.22 22.54 0.39
N LEU A 89 12.96 22.20 0.64
CA LEU A 89 11.91 23.16 1.00
C LEU A 89 11.88 23.47 2.49
N PHE A 90 12.79 22.89 3.29
CA PHE A 90 12.84 23.12 4.73
C PHE A 90 13.20 24.56 5.12
N ASP A 91 14.01 25.25 4.32
CA ASP A 91 14.33 26.65 4.62
C ASP A 91 13.10 27.55 4.45
N TYR A 92 12.15 27.18 3.58
CA TYR A 92 10.83 27.81 3.51
C TYR A 92 9.98 27.48 4.74
N TRP A 93 10.03 26.25 5.27
CA TRP A 93 9.32 25.87 6.50
C TRP A 93 9.86 26.60 7.74
N LYS A 94 11.18 26.72 7.87
CA LYS A 94 11.83 27.48 8.96
C LYS A 94 11.43 28.96 8.95
N GLN A 95 11.27 29.57 7.77
CA GLN A 95 10.83 30.97 7.65
C GLN A 95 9.38 31.19 8.10
N ARG A 96 8.58 30.14 8.22
CA ARG A 96 7.19 30.19 8.67
C ARG A 96 6.99 29.81 10.15
N ASP A 97 8.07 29.69 10.93
CA ASP A 97 8.04 29.18 12.32
C ASP A 97 7.32 27.83 12.43
N PHE A 98 7.36 27.01 11.36
CA PHE A 98 6.73 25.70 11.38
C PHE A 98 7.59 24.72 12.19
N PRO A 99 7.06 24.13 13.27
CA PRO A 99 7.82 23.15 14.04
C PRO A 99 7.96 21.88 13.19
N VAL A 100 9.17 21.61 12.69
CA VAL A 100 9.46 20.30 12.11
C VAL A 100 9.82 19.36 13.25
N SER A 101 8.95 18.39 13.52
CA SER A 101 9.20 17.40 14.56
C SER A 101 10.35 16.45 14.18
N ASP A 102 11.11 16.01 15.18
CA ASP A 102 12.27 15.11 15.00
C ASP A 102 11.93 13.81 14.23
N TRP A 103 10.70 13.31 14.36
CA TRP A 103 10.26 12.10 13.68
C TRP A 103 10.31 12.25 12.15
N LEU A 104 10.01 13.44 11.63
CA LEU A 104 10.00 13.73 10.19
C LEU A 104 11.42 13.80 9.64
N LEU A 105 12.38 14.28 10.45
CA LEU A 105 13.79 14.36 10.08
C LEU A 105 14.41 12.98 9.80
N THR A 106 13.89 11.92 10.41
CA THR A 106 14.29 10.51 10.14
C THR A 106 14.09 10.12 8.66
N TYR A 107 13.19 10.80 7.96
CA TYR A 107 12.71 10.44 6.62
C TYR A 107 13.05 11.47 5.55
N ILE A 108 13.83 12.50 5.90
CA ILE A 108 14.00 13.72 5.12
C ILE A 108 14.52 13.47 3.69
N ASP A 109 15.40 12.49 3.50
CA ASP A 109 16.04 12.18 2.21
C ASP A 109 15.32 11.10 1.40
N ARG A 110 14.12 10.66 1.84
CA ARG A 110 13.38 9.54 1.23
C ARG A 110 12.14 10.04 0.50
N ASN A 111 11.77 9.36 -0.58
CA ASN A 111 10.52 9.65 -1.29
C ASN A 111 9.34 8.95 -0.60
N ILE A 112 8.88 9.50 0.53
CA ILE A 112 7.82 8.90 1.33
C ILE A 112 6.49 9.64 1.18
N HIS A 113 5.40 8.89 1.16
CA HIS A 113 4.05 9.35 1.43
C HIS A 113 3.59 8.79 2.78
N PHE A 114 3.20 9.68 3.68
CA PHE A 114 2.75 9.28 5.01
C PHE A 114 1.24 9.06 5.04
N VAL A 115 0.79 8.00 5.72
CA VAL A 115 -0.62 7.71 5.93
C VAL A 115 -0.90 7.69 7.43
N PRO A 116 -1.85 8.51 7.95
CA PRO A 116 -2.20 8.46 9.36
C PRO A 116 -2.92 7.16 9.66
N ASP A 117 -2.36 6.32 10.55
CA ASP A 117 -3.01 5.10 11.01
C ASP A 117 -4.02 5.43 12.13
N ASN A 118 -5.24 5.78 11.69
CA ASN A 118 -6.37 6.03 12.56
C ASN A 118 -7.52 5.05 12.24
N PRO A 119 -7.58 3.88 12.92
CA PRO A 119 -8.63 2.89 12.67
C PRO A 119 -10.04 3.38 13.07
N LEU A 120 -10.15 4.51 13.79
CA LEU A 120 -11.44 5.12 14.09
C LEU A 120 -12.00 5.89 12.89
N ASN A 121 -11.14 6.29 11.94
CA ASN A 121 -11.53 7.09 10.78
C ASN A 121 -10.93 6.51 9.48
N PRO A 122 -11.51 5.43 8.92
CA PRO A 122 -11.01 4.83 7.70
C PRO A 122 -11.18 5.73 6.48
N SER A 123 -12.13 6.68 6.43
CA SER A 123 -12.20 7.60 5.30
C SER A 123 -10.99 8.53 5.27
N GLU A 124 -10.50 8.99 6.41
CA GLU A 124 -9.28 9.81 6.45
C GLU A 124 -8.04 8.97 6.12
N THR A 125 -7.89 7.84 6.81
CA THR A 125 -6.73 6.94 6.66
C THR A 125 -6.60 6.38 5.24
N PHE A 126 -7.72 5.92 4.67
CA PHE A 126 -7.77 5.25 3.37
C PHE A 126 -8.53 6.08 2.34
N GLN A 127 -8.41 7.41 2.38
CA GLN A 127 -9.22 8.32 1.57
C GLN A 127 -9.28 7.97 0.07
N PRO A 128 -8.17 7.67 -0.63
CA PRO A 128 -8.22 7.22 -2.02
C PRO A 128 -9.13 6.01 -2.22
N LEU A 129 -8.97 4.96 -1.41
CA LEU A 129 -9.79 3.75 -1.48
C LEU A 129 -11.25 4.03 -1.12
N TYR A 130 -11.50 4.82 -0.08
CA TYR A 130 -12.84 5.18 0.36
C TYR A 130 -13.60 5.94 -0.73
N SER A 131 -12.93 6.87 -1.41
CA SER A 131 -13.48 7.64 -2.52
C SER A 131 -13.65 6.85 -3.83
N MET A 132 -13.36 5.55 -3.85
CA MET A 132 -13.73 4.66 -4.97
C MET A 132 -15.05 3.92 -4.70
N LEU A 133 -15.57 3.96 -3.47
CA LEU A 133 -16.74 3.19 -3.08
C LEU A 133 -18.04 3.94 -3.41
N PRO A 134 -19.00 3.28 -4.09
CA PRO A 134 -20.27 3.90 -4.43
C PRO A 134 -21.17 4.07 -3.18
N ALA A 135 -22.01 5.11 -3.18
CA ALA A 135 -22.85 5.45 -2.02
C ALA A 135 -23.81 4.32 -1.60
N PRO A 136 -24.47 3.59 -2.54
CA PRO A 136 -25.32 2.44 -2.17
C PRO A 136 -24.56 1.36 -1.39
N LEU A 137 -23.28 1.12 -1.73
CA LEU A 137 -22.46 0.13 -1.04
C LEU A 137 -22.07 0.59 0.36
N LEU A 138 -21.70 1.86 0.52
CA LEU A 138 -21.43 2.45 1.83
C LEU A 138 -22.68 2.38 2.72
N ALA A 139 -23.85 2.75 2.19
CA ALA A 139 -25.11 2.65 2.90
C ALA A 139 -25.43 1.21 3.32
N GLN A 140 -25.17 0.22 2.45
CA GLN A 140 -25.37 -1.20 2.75
C GLN A 140 -24.57 -1.68 3.97
N VAL A 141 -23.34 -1.20 4.15
CA VAL A 141 -22.49 -1.55 5.30
C VAL A 141 -22.64 -0.58 6.48
N GLY A 142 -23.53 0.41 6.37
CA GLY A 142 -23.76 1.43 7.39
C GLY A 142 -22.59 2.38 7.57
N LEU A 143 -21.95 2.79 6.47
CA LEU A 143 -20.95 3.85 6.40
C LEU A 143 -21.54 5.09 5.69
N PRO A 144 -21.14 6.30 6.08
CA PRO A 144 -21.60 7.52 5.42
C PRO A 144 -20.91 7.72 4.07
N ALA A 145 -21.64 8.20 3.07
CA ALA A 145 -20.98 8.83 1.93
C ALA A 145 -20.22 10.06 2.41
N THR A 146 -18.97 10.21 1.99
CA THR A 146 -18.19 11.41 2.29
C THR A 146 -18.46 12.48 1.25
N GLY A 147 -18.18 13.74 1.58
CA GLY A 147 -18.25 14.82 0.59
C GLY A 147 -17.11 14.72 -0.43
N ARG A 148 -16.72 15.89 -0.95
CA ARG A 148 -15.59 16.01 -1.86
C ARG A 148 -14.30 15.50 -1.19
N GLY A 149 -13.78 14.37 -1.65
CA GLY A 149 -12.52 13.82 -1.16
C GLY A 149 -11.35 14.72 -1.55
N LEU A 150 -10.34 14.80 -0.67
CA LEU A 150 -9.08 15.51 -0.92
C LEU A 150 -7.90 14.56 -0.72
N TRP A 151 -6.99 14.55 -1.70
CA TRP A 151 -5.69 13.92 -1.65
C TRP A 151 -4.59 14.99 -1.86
N PRO A 152 -3.52 14.98 -1.06
CA PRO A 152 -3.35 14.22 0.18
C PRO A 152 -4.44 14.53 1.21
N ALA A 153 -4.73 13.56 2.09
CA ALA A 153 -5.77 13.70 3.10
C ALA A 153 -5.36 14.74 4.15
N CYS A 154 -6.28 15.66 4.47
CA CYS A 154 -6.15 16.59 5.58
C CYS A 154 -7.15 16.21 6.69
N GLN A 155 -6.72 16.27 7.94
CA GLN A 155 -7.59 16.02 9.10
C GLN A 155 -8.73 17.06 9.14
N ASP A 156 -9.84 16.72 9.82
CA ASP A 156 -11.03 17.55 10.04
C ASP A 156 -11.94 17.81 8.83
N ILE A 157 -11.65 17.23 7.66
CA ILE A 157 -12.61 17.26 6.54
C ILE A 157 -13.74 16.25 6.79
N TYR A 158 -13.46 15.06 7.33
CA TYR A 158 -14.42 13.95 7.40
C TYR A 158 -15.02 13.83 8.80
N GLY A 159 -16.35 13.76 8.88
CA GLY A 159 -17.09 13.78 10.15
C GLY A 159 -16.92 12.51 11.00
N ASP A 160 -17.62 12.46 12.13
CA ASP A 160 -17.57 11.31 13.04
C ASP A 160 -17.99 10.00 12.33
N MET A 161 -17.20 8.96 12.54
CA MET A 161 -17.42 7.63 11.97
C MET A 161 -18.19 6.72 12.92
N PRO A 162 -19.03 5.81 12.39
CA PRO A 162 -19.79 4.88 13.21
C PRO A 162 -18.88 3.86 13.92
N ARG A 163 -19.37 3.25 15.00
CA ARG A 163 -18.63 2.19 15.69
C ARG A 163 -18.32 1.02 14.75
N GLY A 164 -17.07 0.58 14.77
CA GLY A 164 -16.57 -0.48 13.90
C GLY A 164 -16.41 -0.05 12.44
N ALA A 165 -16.22 1.25 12.18
CA ALA A 165 -16.05 1.78 10.82
C ALA A 165 -14.96 1.05 10.03
N GLN A 166 -13.82 0.73 10.65
CA GLN A 166 -12.74 -0.03 10.00
C GLN A 166 -13.24 -1.36 9.39
N ALA A 167 -13.87 -2.22 10.20
CA ALA A 167 -14.37 -3.51 9.73
C ALA A 167 -15.49 -3.36 8.67
N ARG A 168 -16.33 -2.33 8.79
CA ARG A 168 -17.35 -2.01 7.78
C ARG A 168 -16.71 -1.55 6.46
N PHE A 169 -15.63 -0.79 6.54
CA PHE A 169 -14.88 -0.31 5.39
C PHE A 169 -14.16 -1.45 4.69
N GLU A 170 -13.45 -2.29 5.44
CA GLU A 170 -12.83 -3.53 4.92
C GLU A 170 -13.85 -4.41 4.20
N ARG A 171 -15.06 -4.52 4.76
CA ARG A 171 -16.16 -5.25 4.13
C ARG A 171 -16.63 -4.59 2.84
N ALA A 172 -16.83 -3.27 2.83
CA ALA A 172 -17.23 -2.54 1.62
C ALA A 172 -16.17 -2.66 0.53
N LEU A 173 -14.90 -2.48 0.88
CA LEU A 173 -13.77 -2.66 -0.03
C LEU A 173 -13.77 -4.07 -0.62
N SER A 174 -13.94 -5.09 0.22
CA SER A 174 -13.99 -6.48 -0.25
C SER A 174 -15.15 -6.72 -1.23
N LEU A 175 -16.34 -6.22 -0.93
CA LEU A 175 -17.51 -6.32 -1.82
C LEU A 175 -17.33 -5.55 -3.13
N HIS A 176 -16.61 -4.43 -3.13
CA HIS A 176 -16.32 -3.62 -4.31
C HIS A 176 -15.29 -4.26 -5.26
N LEU A 177 -14.26 -4.88 -4.68
CA LEU A 177 -13.17 -5.52 -5.43
C LEU A 177 -13.56 -6.92 -5.94
N TRP A 178 -14.43 -7.62 -5.20
CA TRP A 178 -14.76 -9.01 -5.51
C TRP A 178 -15.23 -9.25 -6.95
N PRO A 179 -16.18 -8.46 -7.51
CA PRO A 179 -16.64 -8.70 -8.88
C PRO A 179 -15.55 -8.51 -9.93
N ARG A 180 -14.51 -7.73 -9.63
CA ARG A 180 -13.39 -7.45 -10.54
C ARG A 180 -12.35 -8.56 -10.51
N LEU A 181 -12.02 -9.05 -9.32
CA LEU A 181 -11.02 -10.10 -9.10
C LEU A 181 -11.59 -11.51 -9.34
N MET A 182 -12.84 -11.73 -8.95
CA MET A 182 -13.48 -13.04 -8.86
C MET A 182 -14.72 -13.12 -9.75
N ARG A 183 -14.54 -12.79 -11.04
CA ARG A 183 -15.64 -12.75 -12.03
C ARG A 183 -16.42 -14.07 -12.06
N GLY A 184 -17.73 -13.98 -11.91
CA GLY A 184 -18.66 -15.12 -11.95
C GLY A 184 -18.63 -16.01 -10.70
N LYS A 185 -17.80 -15.71 -9.70
CA LYS A 185 -17.70 -16.50 -8.47
C LYS A 185 -18.45 -15.81 -7.33
N ALA A 186 -19.32 -16.53 -6.66
CA ALA A 186 -20.14 -15.97 -5.62
C ALA A 186 -19.31 -15.66 -4.36
N TYR A 187 -19.45 -14.44 -3.83
CA TYR A 187 -18.73 -13.98 -2.64
C TYR A 187 -18.87 -14.93 -1.44
N HIS A 188 -20.08 -15.44 -1.22
CA HIS A 188 -20.42 -16.33 -0.10
C HIS A 188 -20.00 -17.80 -0.32
N ALA A 189 -19.41 -18.14 -1.47
CA ALA A 189 -18.87 -19.48 -1.73
C ALA A 189 -17.48 -19.72 -1.10
N PHE A 190 -16.87 -18.66 -0.58
CA PHE A 190 -15.54 -18.64 -0.01
C PHE A 190 -15.64 -18.47 1.50
N SER A 191 -14.79 -19.16 2.26
CA SER A 191 -14.71 -18.97 3.70
C SER A 191 -14.08 -17.62 4.02
N GLU A 192 -14.36 -17.06 5.19
CA GLU A 192 -13.74 -15.81 5.64
C GLU A 192 -12.22 -15.94 5.83
N ARG A 193 -11.71 -17.18 5.90
CA ARG A 193 -10.29 -17.49 6.02
C ARG A 193 -9.62 -17.77 4.68
N ASP A 194 -10.39 -17.81 3.60
CA ASP A 194 -9.85 -17.99 2.25
C ASP A 194 -8.87 -16.84 1.95
N PRO A 195 -7.67 -17.12 1.41
CA PRO A 195 -6.67 -16.09 1.16
C PRO A 195 -7.18 -14.92 0.30
N ILE A 196 -8.12 -15.17 -0.62
CA ILE A 196 -8.69 -14.12 -1.48
C ILE A 196 -9.66 -13.25 -0.68
N HIS A 197 -10.42 -13.83 0.25
CA HIS A 197 -11.22 -13.05 1.22
C HIS A 197 -10.30 -12.14 2.04
N ILE A 198 -9.22 -12.68 2.61
CA ILE A 198 -8.26 -11.90 3.41
C ILE A 198 -7.65 -10.76 2.59
N LEU A 199 -7.23 -11.03 1.35
CA LEU A 199 -6.64 -10.04 0.46
C LEU A 199 -7.60 -8.87 0.14
N THR A 200 -8.85 -9.19 -0.17
CA THR A 200 -9.86 -8.17 -0.52
C THR A 200 -10.32 -7.34 0.69
N HIS A 201 -10.13 -7.85 1.90
CA HIS A 201 -10.35 -7.10 3.16
C HIS A 201 -9.10 -6.36 3.65
N SER A 202 -8.02 -6.26 2.87
CA SER A 202 -6.76 -5.62 3.29
C SER A 202 -6.55 -4.25 2.64
N PRO A 203 -7.09 -3.14 3.21
CA PRO A 203 -6.83 -1.79 2.71
C PRO A 203 -5.34 -1.47 2.60
N MET A 204 -4.54 -1.96 3.55
CA MET A 204 -3.10 -1.74 3.60
C MET A 204 -2.37 -2.28 2.36
N PHE A 205 -2.84 -3.40 1.80
CA PHE A 205 -2.32 -3.95 0.56
C PHE A 205 -2.70 -3.08 -0.65
N TRP A 206 -3.93 -2.59 -0.70
CA TRP A 206 -4.45 -1.83 -1.84
C TRP A 206 -4.02 -0.36 -1.85
N MET A 207 -3.74 0.22 -0.68
CA MET A 207 -3.47 1.65 -0.52
C MET A 207 -2.25 2.14 -1.32
N PRO A 208 -1.09 1.46 -1.37
CA PRO A 208 0.03 1.90 -2.20
C PRO A 208 -0.31 1.99 -3.68
N HIS A 209 -1.12 1.05 -4.19
CA HIS A 209 -1.58 1.05 -5.58
C HIS A 209 -2.58 2.17 -5.84
N ALA A 210 -3.51 2.41 -4.91
CA ALA A 210 -4.46 3.52 -5.01
C ALA A 210 -3.75 4.89 -4.98
N LEU A 211 -2.69 5.01 -4.17
CA LEU A 211 -1.84 6.19 -4.16
C LEU A 211 -1.14 6.36 -5.51
N HIS A 212 -0.58 5.30 -6.09
CA HIS A 212 0.02 5.38 -7.43
C HIS A 212 -0.97 5.88 -8.49
N VAL A 213 -2.24 5.43 -8.47
CA VAL A 213 -3.29 6.00 -9.33
C VAL A 213 -3.44 7.51 -9.10
N CYS A 214 -3.45 7.96 -7.85
CA CYS A 214 -3.53 9.39 -7.53
C CYS A 214 -2.33 10.17 -8.09
N PHE A 215 -1.11 9.66 -7.90
CA PHE A 215 0.12 10.27 -8.41
C PHE A 215 0.12 10.35 -9.94
N GLU A 216 -0.20 9.24 -10.61
CA GLU A 216 -0.25 9.16 -12.07
C GLU A 216 -1.28 10.14 -12.63
N ARG A 217 -2.53 10.10 -12.15
CA ARG A 217 -3.59 11.02 -12.57
C ARG A 217 -3.24 12.48 -12.26
N ALA A 218 -2.67 12.77 -11.10
CA ALA A 218 -2.21 14.11 -10.75
C ALA A 218 -1.08 14.62 -11.67
N SER A 219 -0.24 13.72 -12.19
CA SER A 219 0.86 14.08 -13.10
C SER A 219 0.40 14.60 -14.47
N TRP A 220 -0.86 14.36 -14.85
CA TRP A 220 -1.44 14.86 -16.10
C TRP A 220 -1.89 16.31 -16.02
N TYR A 221 -2.05 16.87 -14.82
CA TYR A 221 -2.43 18.27 -14.66
C TYR A 221 -1.36 19.22 -15.18
N GLU A 222 -1.77 20.25 -15.91
CA GLU A 222 -0.86 21.28 -16.39
C GLU A 222 -0.17 22.01 -15.23
N ARG A 223 1.05 22.48 -15.49
CA ARG A 223 1.82 23.31 -14.56
C ARG A 223 1.45 24.75 -14.80
N ASP A 224 1.10 25.46 -13.74
CA ASP A 224 0.74 26.86 -13.82
C ASP A 224 1.80 27.73 -13.20
N ALA A 225 2.57 28.39 -14.06
CA ALA A 225 3.38 29.51 -13.61
C ALA A 225 2.51 30.73 -13.25
N GLY A 226 1.23 30.75 -13.62
CA GLY A 226 0.42 31.95 -13.64
C GLY A 226 1.11 33.03 -14.48
N GLU A 227 0.92 34.28 -14.06
CA GLU A 227 1.73 35.41 -14.54
C GLU A 227 2.99 35.54 -13.68
N TRP A 228 3.94 34.59 -13.77
CA TRP A 228 5.26 34.81 -13.18
C TRP A 228 5.82 36.16 -13.64
N THR A 229 6.39 36.92 -12.72
CA THR A 229 7.15 38.11 -13.07
C THR A 229 8.44 37.72 -13.78
N ASP A 230 9.03 38.64 -14.54
CA ASP A 230 10.33 38.39 -15.18
C ASP A 230 11.42 38.07 -14.15
N GLU A 231 11.31 38.64 -12.94
CA GLU A 231 12.20 38.34 -11.82
C GLU A 231 12.04 36.88 -11.34
N GLN A 232 10.81 36.39 -11.23
CA GLN A 232 10.55 34.99 -10.86
C GLN A 232 11.05 34.03 -11.93
N ARG A 233 10.80 34.32 -13.22
CA ARG A 233 11.37 33.55 -14.34
C ARG A 233 12.88 33.50 -14.28
N HIS A 234 13.52 34.64 -14.11
CA HIS A 234 14.99 34.72 -14.05
C HIS A 234 15.57 33.93 -12.88
N LYS A 235 14.97 34.01 -11.69
CA LYS A 235 15.39 33.21 -10.52
C LYS A 235 15.28 31.71 -10.77
N VAL A 236 14.21 31.26 -11.41
CA VAL A 236 14.03 29.84 -11.76
C VAL A 236 15.04 29.40 -12.81
N GLU A 237 15.29 30.21 -13.83
CA GLU A 237 16.31 29.95 -14.86
C GLU A 237 17.72 29.89 -14.27
N GLU A 238 18.06 30.84 -13.39
CA GLU A 238 19.35 30.89 -12.69
C GLU A 238 19.53 29.65 -11.79
N ALA A 239 18.51 29.31 -11.00
CA ALA A 239 18.53 28.11 -10.14
C ALA A 239 18.70 26.83 -10.97
N ASN A 240 17.99 26.72 -12.10
CA ASN A 240 18.11 25.56 -13.00
C ASN A 240 19.46 25.50 -13.74
N ALA A 241 20.09 26.65 -14.02
CA ALA A 241 21.41 26.72 -14.63
C ALA A 241 22.55 26.53 -13.63
N HIS A 242 22.26 26.54 -12.32
CA HIS A 242 23.27 26.42 -11.29
C HIS A 242 23.94 25.03 -11.34
N PRO A 243 25.29 24.93 -11.32
CA PRO A 243 26.01 23.66 -11.46
C PRO A 243 25.57 22.57 -10.48
N THR A 244 25.30 22.96 -9.23
CA THR A 244 24.82 22.03 -8.18
C THR A 244 23.46 21.44 -8.50
N SER A 245 22.52 22.23 -9.04
CA SER A 245 21.20 21.72 -9.42
C SER A 245 21.29 20.74 -10.58
N ILE A 246 22.18 21.00 -11.54
CA ILE A 246 22.45 20.08 -12.66
C ILE A 246 23.07 18.76 -12.14
N GLU A 247 24.07 18.85 -11.25
CA GLU A 247 24.76 17.69 -10.67
C GLU A 247 23.80 16.80 -9.87
N LEU A 248 23.00 17.41 -8.98
CA LEU A 248 21.99 16.72 -8.17
C LEU A 248 20.80 16.24 -9.04
N GLY A 249 20.62 16.81 -10.23
CA GLY A 249 19.49 16.50 -11.12
C GLY A 249 18.18 17.04 -10.55
N VAL A 250 18.21 18.29 -10.11
CA VAL A 250 17.07 19.06 -9.61
C VAL A 250 16.64 20.05 -10.69
N ALA A 251 15.33 20.15 -10.92
CA ALA A 251 14.73 21.16 -11.77
C ALA A 251 13.62 21.89 -11.02
N TYR A 252 13.76 23.19 -10.84
CA TYR A 252 12.72 24.06 -10.32
C TYR A 252 11.69 24.36 -11.41
N LYS A 253 10.43 24.05 -11.13
CA LYS A 253 9.31 24.32 -12.05
C LYS A 253 8.11 24.86 -11.29
N ALA A 254 7.17 25.42 -12.06
CA ALA A 254 5.85 25.76 -11.56
C ALA A 254 5.11 24.51 -11.05
N THR A 255 4.30 24.69 -10.03
CA THR A 255 3.49 23.64 -9.43
C THR A 255 2.31 23.27 -10.33
N ARG A 256 1.78 22.07 -10.16
CA ARG A 256 0.60 21.64 -10.92
C ARG A 256 -0.69 22.23 -10.35
N HIS A 257 -1.65 22.48 -11.23
CA HIS A 257 -3.01 22.77 -10.81
C HIS A 257 -3.61 21.60 -10.02
N GLY A 258 -4.50 21.95 -9.09
CA GLY A 258 -5.35 21.00 -8.40
C GLY A 258 -6.62 20.75 -9.19
N GLY A 259 -7.28 19.62 -8.96
CA GLY A 259 -8.48 19.26 -9.72
C GLY A 259 -9.03 17.87 -9.37
N PRO A 260 -10.11 17.43 -10.03
CA PRO A 260 -10.64 16.06 -9.88
C PRO A 260 -9.64 14.99 -10.33
N LEU A 261 -9.32 14.05 -9.45
CA LEU A 261 -8.70 12.80 -9.87
C LEU A 261 -9.75 11.84 -10.44
N TRP A 262 -10.96 11.88 -9.88
CA TRP A 262 -12.15 11.28 -10.46
C TRP A 262 -13.42 11.89 -9.86
N VAL A 263 -14.50 11.85 -10.63
CA VAL A 263 -15.85 12.25 -10.20
C VAL A 263 -16.89 11.26 -10.75
N GLY A 264 -17.77 10.79 -9.87
CA GLY A 264 -18.85 9.86 -10.22
C GLY A 264 -18.41 8.39 -10.24
N GLU A 265 -19.40 7.50 -10.29
CA GLU A 265 -19.18 6.05 -10.22
C GLU A 265 -18.35 5.50 -11.39
N ALA A 266 -18.47 6.11 -12.58
CA ALA A 266 -17.76 5.67 -13.78
C ALA A 266 -16.25 5.88 -13.66
N GLU A 267 -15.81 7.13 -13.39
CA GLU A 267 -14.38 7.44 -13.26
C GLU A 267 -13.76 6.78 -12.03
N ALA A 268 -14.53 6.61 -10.95
CA ALA A 268 -14.09 5.87 -9.76
C ALA A 268 -13.93 4.36 -10.03
N ALA A 269 -14.78 3.78 -10.89
CA ALA A 269 -14.63 2.40 -11.34
C ALA A 269 -13.37 2.23 -12.20
N GLU A 270 -13.08 3.18 -13.10
CA GLU A 270 -11.83 3.20 -13.87
C GLU A 270 -10.61 3.31 -12.95
N ALA A 271 -10.64 4.19 -11.95
CA ALA A 271 -9.57 4.30 -10.96
C ALA A 271 -9.37 3.00 -10.16
N THR A 272 -10.46 2.27 -9.89
CA THR A 272 -10.40 0.95 -9.25
C THR A 272 -9.72 -0.07 -10.17
N ASP A 273 -10.03 -0.06 -11.47
CA ASP A 273 -9.46 -0.98 -12.44
C ASP A 273 -7.97 -0.70 -12.65
N GLU A 274 -7.57 0.58 -12.76
CA GLU A 274 -6.16 1.01 -12.78
C GLU A 274 -5.39 0.53 -11.55
N MET A 275 -5.98 0.67 -10.36
CA MET A 275 -5.38 0.18 -9.11
C MET A 275 -5.15 -1.34 -9.15
N ILE A 276 -6.11 -2.11 -9.67
CA ILE A 276 -5.98 -3.57 -9.79
C ILE A 276 -4.89 -3.95 -10.80
N GLU A 277 -4.80 -3.26 -11.93
CA GLU A 277 -3.74 -3.51 -12.92
C GLU A 277 -2.34 -3.17 -12.37
N LEU A 278 -2.22 -2.12 -11.55
CA LEU A 278 -0.98 -1.81 -10.83
C LEU A 278 -0.61 -2.92 -9.83
N ALA A 279 -1.59 -3.43 -9.08
CA ALA A 279 -1.38 -4.56 -8.17
C ALA A 279 -1.03 -5.86 -8.92
N ASP A 280 -1.55 -6.05 -10.14
CA ASP A 280 -1.21 -7.15 -11.05
C ASP A 280 -0.02 -6.85 -11.96
N SER A 281 0.81 -5.86 -11.63
CA SER A 281 1.99 -5.53 -12.44
C SER A 281 2.85 -6.78 -12.69
N GLY A 282 3.03 -7.14 -13.96
CA GLY A 282 3.72 -8.36 -14.37
C GLY A 282 2.93 -9.67 -14.23
N GLY A 283 1.60 -9.62 -14.05
CA GLY A 283 0.70 -10.78 -13.98
C GLY A 283 0.77 -11.59 -12.69
N ARG A 284 1.42 -11.05 -11.65
CA ARG A 284 1.71 -11.77 -10.40
C ARG A 284 0.47 -11.99 -9.55
N LEU A 285 -0.41 -11.00 -9.47
CA LEU A 285 -1.61 -11.08 -8.63
C LEU A 285 -2.60 -12.10 -9.22
N ARG A 286 -2.85 -12.06 -10.53
CA ARG A 286 -3.69 -13.05 -11.22
C ARG A 286 -3.10 -14.45 -11.09
N SER A 287 -1.79 -14.60 -11.29
CA SER A 287 -1.11 -15.90 -11.11
C SER A 287 -1.26 -16.43 -9.68
N LEU A 288 -1.19 -15.55 -8.67
CA LEU A 288 -1.39 -15.92 -7.27
C LEU A 288 -2.84 -16.32 -7.00
N ILE A 289 -3.81 -15.57 -7.51
CA ILE A 289 -5.24 -15.90 -7.40
C ILE A 289 -5.52 -17.26 -8.04
N ASP A 290 -5.02 -17.50 -9.25
CA ASP A 290 -5.18 -18.77 -9.97
C ASP A 290 -4.52 -19.93 -9.22
N ALA A 291 -3.33 -19.70 -8.64
CA ALA A 291 -2.65 -20.69 -7.81
C ALA A 291 -3.45 -21.01 -6.54
N VAL A 292 -4.00 -20.00 -5.85
CA VAL A 292 -4.87 -20.21 -4.69
C VAL A 292 -6.10 -21.01 -5.09
N LEU A 293 -6.80 -20.60 -6.17
CA LEU A 293 -8.00 -21.28 -6.66
C LEU A 293 -7.76 -22.74 -7.05
N SER A 294 -6.60 -23.03 -7.63
CA SER A 294 -6.23 -24.39 -8.06
C SER A 294 -5.81 -25.31 -6.91
N ASN A 295 -5.48 -24.73 -5.74
CA ASN A 295 -4.95 -25.46 -4.58
C ASN A 295 -5.78 -25.27 -3.30
N ARG A 296 -7.06 -24.91 -3.45
CA ARG A 296 -7.96 -24.74 -2.30
C ARG A 296 -8.10 -26.03 -1.49
N ALA A 297 -8.10 -25.90 -0.18
CA ALA A 297 -8.39 -26.95 0.78
C ALA A 297 -9.86 -26.91 1.22
N HIS A 298 -10.31 -27.94 1.92
CA HIS A 298 -11.69 -28.02 2.42
C HIS A 298 -12.08 -26.79 3.27
N ASP A 299 -11.15 -26.25 4.07
CA ASP A 299 -11.39 -25.10 4.96
C ASP A 299 -11.53 -23.76 4.23
N ASP A 300 -11.17 -23.71 2.94
CA ASP A 300 -11.31 -22.51 2.11
C ASP A 300 -12.74 -22.34 1.57
N PHE A 301 -13.56 -23.40 1.62
CA PHE A 301 -14.95 -23.36 1.20
C PHE A 301 -15.86 -22.88 2.32
N SER A 302 -16.88 -22.10 1.95
CA SER A 302 -17.90 -21.69 2.90
C SER A 302 -18.73 -22.89 3.36
N PRO A 303 -19.44 -22.77 4.51
CA PRO A 303 -20.32 -23.85 4.97
C PRO A 303 -21.51 -24.09 4.02
N TYR A 304 -21.79 -23.17 3.10
CA TYR A 304 -22.84 -23.33 2.10
C TYR A 304 -22.46 -24.38 1.05
N TRP A 305 -23.47 -25.06 0.50
CA TRP A 305 -23.27 -26.01 -0.59
C TRP A 305 -23.31 -25.28 -1.93
N THR A 306 -22.15 -24.90 -2.45
CA THR A 306 -22.03 -24.23 -3.76
C THR A 306 -21.49 -25.19 -4.82
N HIS A 307 -21.64 -24.82 -6.10
CA HIS A 307 -21.12 -25.61 -7.22
C HIS A 307 -19.61 -25.81 -7.13
N GLU A 308 -18.86 -24.79 -6.70
CA GLU A 308 -17.40 -24.91 -6.51
C GLU A 308 -17.04 -25.93 -5.44
N ARG A 309 -17.80 -25.95 -4.33
CA ARG A 309 -17.60 -26.93 -3.26
C ARG A 309 -17.97 -28.33 -3.74
N GLU A 310 -19.08 -28.46 -4.44
CA GLU A 310 -19.52 -29.74 -5.00
C GLU A 310 -18.47 -30.33 -5.96
N ASP A 311 -17.91 -29.51 -6.85
CA ASP A 311 -16.86 -29.94 -7.78
C ASP A 311 -15.57 -30.33 -7.06
N PHE A 312 -15.17 -29.58 -6.02
CA PHE A 312 -14.04 -29.96 -5.16
C PHE A 312 -14.26 -31.31 -4.47
N GLU A 313 -15.42 -31.51 -3.84
CA GLU A 313 -15.77 -32.76 -3.16
C GLU A 313 -15.75 -33.95 -4.13
N ARG A 314 -16.31 -33.79 -5.34
CA ARG A 314 -16.24 -34.82 -6.39
C ARG A 314 -14.81 -35.14 -6.81
N ALA A 315 -13.96 -34.12 -6.98
CA ALA A 315 -12.58 -34.30 -7.40
C ALA A 315 -11.72 -34.95 -6.30
N MET A 316 -11.89 -34.52 -5.06
CA MET A 316 -11.09 -34.96 -3.91
C MET A 316 -11.44 -36.39 -3.47
N TYR A 317 -12.73 -36.73 -3.44
CA TYR A 317 -13.20 -38.04 -2.95
C TYR A 317 -13.36 -39.10 -4.06
N HIS A 318 -12.88 -38.83 -5.27
CA HIS A 318 -12.84 -39.84 -6.32
C HIS A 318 -11.79 -40.93 -6.00
N LYS A 319 -12.15 -42.20 -6.16
CA LYS A 319 -11.33 -43.40 -5.79
C LYS A 319 -9.92 -43.47 -6.40
N ARG A 320 -9.59 -42.59 -7.36
CA ARG A 320 -8.28 -42.54 -8.05
C ARG A 320 -7.61 -41.17 -7.97
N ALA A 321 -8.05 -40.28 -7.08
CA ALA A 321 -7.44 -38.97 -6.91
C ALA A 321 -5.95 -39.12 -6.50
N ARG A 322 -5.05 -38.55 -7.29
CA ARG A 322 -3.62 -38.44 -6.97
C ARG A 322 -3.38 -37.06 -6.39
N ILE A 323 -3.12 -36.98 -5.09
CA ILE A 323 -2.75 -35.73 -4.41
C ILE A 323 -1.27 -35.48 -4.69
N SER A 324 -0.96 -34.36 -5.36
CA SER A 324 0.40 -33.87 -5.56
C SER A 324 0.58 -32.54 -4.84
N VAL A 325 1.65 -32.40 -4.05
CA VAL A 325 2.02 -31.14 -3.40
C VAL A 325 2.94 -30.37 -4.34
N ALA A 326 2.56 -29.16 -4.72
CA ALA A 326 3.39 -28.23 -5.48
C ALA A 326 3.87 -27.11 -4.56
N PHE A 327 5.18 -26.82 -4.60
CA PHE A 327 5.76 -25.67 -3.89
C PHE A 327 5.76 -24.48 -4.84
N VAL A 328 5.20 -23.35 -4.40
CA VAL A 328 5.24 -22.08 -5.13
C VAL A 328 6.20 -21.16 -4.39
N GLU A 329 7.30 -20.78 -5.05
CA GLU A 329 8.18 -19.71 -4.58
C GLU A 329 7.52 -18.36 -4.89
N LEU A 330 7.35 -17.52 -3.88
CA LEU A 330 6.87 -16.15 -4.06
C LEU A 330 8.09 -15.24 -4.26
N PRO A 331 8.20 -14.51 -5.39
CA PRO A 331 9.22 -13.49 -5.54
C PRO A 331 8.98 -12.34 -4.56
N GLU A 332 10.06 -11.63 -4.23
CA GLU A 332 10.13 -10.53 -3.29
C GLU A 332 9.03 -9.48 -3.56
N GLN A 333 8.23 -9.17 -2.54
CA GLN A 333 7.24 -8.10 -2.60
C GLN A 333 7.95 -6.76 -2.34
N GLU A 334 7.53 -5.71 -3.04
CA GLU A 334 7.84 -4.33 -2.67
C GLU A 334 7.40 -4.11 -1.22
N ALA A 335 8.32 -3.67 -0.37
CA ALA A 335 8.14 -3.64 1.08
C ALA A 335 7.01 -2.66 1.47
N ILE A 336 5.85 -3.21 1.85
CA ILE A 336 4.84 -2.47 2.60
C ILE A 336 5.37 -2.37 4.04
N HIS A 337 6.04 -1.26 4.36
CA HIS A 337 6.52 -0.97 5.69
C HIS A 337 5.32 -0.58 6.59
N SER A 338 4.75 -1.58 7.27
CA SER A 338 3.96 -1.30 8.47
C SER A 338 4.93 -1.00 9.61
N ALA A 339 4.80 0.17 10.23
CA ALA A 339 5.56 0.54 11.44
C ALA A 339 5.38 -0.46 12.60
N PHE A 340 4.47 -1.44 12.49
CA PHE A 340 4.31 -2.54 13.44
C PHE A 340 5.47 -3.55 13.39
N THR A 341 6.21 -3.64 12.27
CA THR A 341 7.35 -4.57 12.14
C THR A 341 8.67 -3.93 12.60
N GLU A 342 8.80 -2.61 12.53
CA GLU A 342 10.06 -1.89 12.80
C GLU A 342 10.32 -1.58 14.28
N LEU A 343 9.35 -1.83 15.17
CA LEU A 343 9.50 -1.59 16.61
C LEU A 343 9.96 -2.83 17.40
N VAL A 344 10.21 -3.97 16.75
CA VAL A 344 10.67 -5.18 17.46
C VAL A 344 12.14 -5.51 17.21
N GLU A 345 12.71 -5.33 16.02
CA GLU A 345 14.14 -5.60 15.78
C GLU A 345 14.72 -4.64 14.72
N SER A 346 15.95 -4.17 14.92
CA SER A 346 16.63 -3.19 14.06
C SER A 346 16.59 -3.59 12.56
N PRO A 347 16.20 -2.69 11.63
CA PRO A 347 16.05 -2.98 10.19
C PRO A 347 17.31 -3.58 9.54
N GLU A 348 18.49 -3.23 10.06
CA GLU A 348 19.77 -3.71 9.55
C GLU A 348 19.99 -5.21 9.81
N HIS A 349 19.43 -5.77 10.88
CA HIS A 349 19.63 -7.18 11.23
C HIS A 349 18.72 -8.12 10.41
N ASP A 350 17.46 -7.75 10.16
CA ASP A 350 16.53 -8.61 9.40
C ASP A 350 16.82 -8.59 7.89
N VAL A 351 17.28 -7.46 7.33
CA VAL A 351 17.70 -7.39 5.91
C VAL A 351 18.95 -8.22 5.67
N VAL A 352 19.94 -8.13 6.57
CA VAL A 352 21.18 -8.92 6.48
C VAL A 352 20.90 -10.41 6.73
N ASP A 353 20.06 -10.75 7.71
CA ASP A 353 19.70 -12.14 8.00
C ASP A 353 18.86 -12.77 6.88
N ARG A 354 17.96 -12.01 6.23
CA ARG A 354 17.18 -12.47 5.06
C ARG A 354 18.04 -12.64 3.81
N LEU A 355 18.96 -11.71 3.53
CA LEU A 355 19.92 -11.81 2.42
C LEU A 355 20.84 -13.04 2.62
N MET A 356 21.43 -13.18 3.81
CA MET A 356 22.27 -14.32 4.17
C MET A 356 21.51 -15.65 4.11
N PHE A 357 20.25 -15.67 4.51
CA PHE A 357 19.41 -16.87 4.44
C PHE A 357 19.08 -17.25 2.99
N ASN A 358 18.75 -16.28 2.14
CA ASN A 358 18.47 -16.52 0.73
C ASN A 358 19.73 -16.99 -0.02
N ASP A 359 20.88 -16.36 0.23
CA ASP A 359 22.17 -16.79 -0.32
C ASP A 359 22.51 -18.22 0.12
N PHE A 360 22.28 -18.55 1.39
CA PHE A 360 22.43 -19.93 1.87
C PHE A 360 21.49 -20.92 1.16
N LEU A 361 20.23 -20.55 0.91
CA LEU A 361 19.29 -21.40 0.18
C LEU A 361 19.77 -21.65 -1.25
N THR A 362 20.36 -20.67 -1.94
CA THR A 362 20.87 -20.86 -3.31
C THR A 362 21.93 -21.96 -3.40
N LEU A 363 22.72 -22.15 -2.34
CA LEU A 363 23.78 -23.18 -2.26
C LEU A 363 23.25 -24.60 -2.04
N LEU A 364 21.98 -24.74 -1.66
CA LEU A 364 21.36 -26.04 -1.42
C LEU A 364 20.70 -26.58 -2.70
N ASP A 365 20.72 -27.91 -2.86
CA ASP A 365 19.87 -28.57 -3.85
C ASP A 365 18.38 -28.47 -3.46
N GLU A 366 17.49 -28.66 -4.45
CA GLU A 366 16.04 -28.52 -4.30
C GLU A 366 15.48 -29.29 -3.10
N GLN A 367 15.98 -30.51 -2.86
CA GLN A 367 15.50 -31.38 -1.79
C GLN A 367 15.98 -30.94 -0.40
N ASN A 368 17.18 -30.35 -0.31
CA ASN A 368 17.70 -29.77 0.92
C ASN A 368 17.00 -28.43 1.23
N ARG A 369 16.70 -27.61 0.21
CA ARG A 369 15.92 -26.37 0.36
C ARG A 369 14.55 -26.65 0.98
N SER A 370 13.81 -27.63 0.46
CA SER A 370 12.50 -27.99 1.00
C SER A 370 12.55 -28.36 2.50
N ILE A 371 13.61 -29.04 2.94
CA ILE A 371 13.81 -29.38 4.37
C ILE A 371 14.05 -28.13 5.21
N VAL A 372 14.90 -27.20 4.76
CA VAL A 372 15.17 -25.94 5.49
C VAL A 372 13.91 -25.07 5.58
N ILE A 373 13.11 -25.03 4.52
CA ILE A 373 11.82 -24.33 4.52
C ILE A 373 10.84 -24.96 5.52
N CYS A 374 10.77 -26.28 5.60
CA CYS A 374 9.96 -26.96 6.63
C CYS A 374 10.39 -26.56 8.06
N MET A 375 11.69 -26.46 8.31
CA MET A 375 12.22 -26.05 9.62
C MET A 375 11.86 -24.61 9.97
N ARG A 376 11.95 -23.68 9.00
CA ARG A 376 11.56 -22.27 9.20
C ARG A 376 10.08 -22.11 9.54
N ARG A 377 9.22 -23.02 9.04
CA ARG A 377 7.79 -23.08 9.36
C ARG A 377 7.48 -23.77 10.70
N GLY A 378 8.50 -24.11 11.49
CA GLY A 378 8.33 -24.70 12.82
C GLY A 378 8.26 -26.23 12.86
N LEU A 379 8.45 -26.93 11.73
CA LEU A 379 8.58 -28.38 11.72
C LEU A 379 10.00 -28.75 12.15
N THR A 380 10.18 -29.12 13.41
CA THR A 380 11.51 -29.27 14.02
C THR A 380 12.01 -30.71 14.04
N THR A 381 11.13 -31.71 13.84
CA THR A 381 11.52 -33.12 13.89
C THR A 381 11.65 -33.75 12.51
N ALA A 382 12.63 -34.65 12.34
CA ALA A 382 12.85 -35.36 11.07
C ALA A 382 11.64 -36.20 10.64
N SER A 383 10.84 -36.67 11.60
CA SER A 383 9.60 -37.42 11.34
C SER A 383 8.48 -36.54 10.80
N GLU A 384 8.31 -35.32 11.32
CA GLU A 384 7.33 -34.35 10.81
C GLU A 384 7.70 -33.89 9.40
N ILE A 385 8.97 -33.55 9.19
CA ILE A 385 9.48 -33.14 7.88
C ILE A 385 9.35 -34.29 6.87
N SER A 386 9.65 -35.53 7.28
CA SER A 386 9.49 -36.72 6.42
C SER A 386 8.05 -36.92 5.97
N ARG A 387 7.09 -36.74 6.88
CA ARG A 387 5.66 -36.87 6.57
C ARG A 387 5.21 -35.74 5.65
N ALA A 388 5.66 -34.51 5.91
CA ALA A 388 5.34 -33.34 5.09
C ALA A 388 5.88 -33.44 3.66
N LEU A 389 7.07 -34.02 3.48
CA LEU A 389 7.72 -34.18 2.17
C LEU A 389 7.41 -35.51 1.47
N GLY A 390 6.52 -36.34 2.01
CA GLY A 390 6.10 -37.60 1.39
C GLY A 390 7.17 -38.71 1.37
N TYR A 391 8.18 -38.64 2.24
CA TYR A 391 9.16 -39.72 2.35
C TYR A 391 8.58 -40.92 3.11
N ALA A 392 8.91 -42.13 2.65
CA ALA A 392 8.47 -43.39 3.27
C ALA A 392 8.97 -43.61 4.71
N ASN A 393 10.09 -42.97 5.08
CA ASN A 393 10.65 -42.97 6.44
C ASN A 393 11.55 -41.74 6.65
N HIS A 394 11.96 -41.46 7.89
CA HIS A 394 12.71 -40.24 8.24
C HIS A 394 14.20 -40.28 7.88
N SER A 395 14.74 -41.43 7.45
CA SER A 395 16.18 -41.58 7.17
C SER A 395 16.73 -40.67 6.05
N PRO A 396 16.02 -40.41 4.94
CA PRO A 396 16.43 -39.44 3.92
C PRO A 396 16.52 -38.02 4.47
N VAL A 397 15.60 -37.64 5.36
CA VAL A 397 15.59 -36.32 6.01
C VAL A 397 16.79 -36.19 6.94
N THR A 398 17.06 -37.19 7.79
CA THR A 398 18.23 -37.17 8.68
C THR A 398 19.54 -37.05 7.90
N LYS A 399 19.71 -37.81 6.81
CA LYS A 399 20.90 -37.72 5.96
C LYS A 399 21.07 -36.35 5.31
N ARG A 400 19.98 -35.74 4.86
CA ARG A 400 20.00 -34.39 4.27
C ARG A 400 20.24 -33.30 5.31
N LEU A 401 19.70 -33.43 6.52
CA LEU A 401 20.01 -32.53 7.63
C LEU A 401 21.51 -32.51 7.97
N HIS A 402 22.20 -33.64 7.89
CA HIS A 402 23.66 -33.67 8.02
C HIS A 402 24.37 -32.89 6.90
N LYS A 403 23.92 -33.00 5.66
CA LYS A 403 24.46 -32.23 4.52
C LYS A 403 24.20 -30.73 4.66
N ILE A 404 22.96 -30.35 5.02
CA ILE A 404 22.56 -28.97 5.29
C ILE A 404 23.42 -28.39 6.41
N ARG A 405 23.63 -29.13 7.51
CA ARG A 405 24.46 -28.67 8.63
C ARG A 405 25.92 -28.49 8.23
N ALA A 406 26.46 -29.34 7.35
CA ALA A 406 27.81 -29.19 6.83
C ALA A 406 27.93 -27.96 5.90
N ALA A 407 26.93 -27.73 5.03
CA ALA A 407 26.86 -26.56 4.17
C ALA A 407 26.74 -25.27 4.99
N ALA A 408 25.87 -25.26 6.01
CA ALA A 408 25.68 -24.11 6.91
C ALA A 408 26.97 -23.79 7.68
N ARG A 409 27.72 -24.81 8.13
CA ARG A 409 29.00 -24.59 8.80
C ARG A 409 30.02 -23.93 7.88
N ARG A 410 30.12 -24.35 6.61
CA ARG A 410 31.01 -23.68 5.64
C ARG A 410 30.56 -22.24 5.40
N PHE A 411 29.29 -22.05 5.09
CA PHE A 411 28.75 -20.74 4.73
C PHE A 411 28.81 -19.73 5.88
N PHE A 412 28.42 -20.11 7.10
CA PHE A 412 28.30 -19.17 8.22
C PHE A 412 29.53 -19.07 9.14
N LEU A 413 30.47 -20.03 9.08
CA LEU A 413 31.66 -20.03 9.96
C LEU A 413 32.98 -19.77 9.23
N GLU A 414 33.09 -19.98 7.92
CA GLU A 414 34.32 -19.66 7.16
C GLU A 414 34.34 -18.20 6.67
N ASP A 415 33.17 -17.57 6.42
CA ASP A 415 33.06 -16.16 5.99
C ASP A 415 33.26 -15.12 7.11
N ARG A 416 33.39 -15.54 8.38
CA ARG A 416 33.71 -14.64 9.51
C ARG A 416 35.21 -14.49 9.78
N SER A 417 36.07 -14.90 8.85
CA SER A 417 37.53 -14.91 8.99
C SER A 417 38.28 -13.85 8.16
N VAL A 418 37.58 -12.81 7.68
CA VAL A 418 38.17 -11.65 7.00
C VAL A 418 37.82 -10.36 7.74
#